data_AF-A0A9J6B1P7-F1
#
_entry.id   AF-A0A9J6B1P7-F1
#
_cell.length_a   1.000
_cell.length_b   1.000
_cell.length_c   1.000
_cell.angle_alpha   90.00
_cell.angle_beta   90.00
_cell.angle_gamma   90.00
#
_symmetry.space_group_name_H-M   'P 1'
#
loop_
_entity.id
_entity.type
_entity.pdbx_description
1 polymer ?
#
loop_
_entity_poly.entity_id
_entity_poly.type
_entity_poly.pdbx_seq_one_letter_code
_entity_poly.pdbx_strand_id
1 'polypeptide(L)'
;MHYEIILSATRSCEFQHFYPANTKRVYNFSKMIIKNILAPEEWGMSPLKEMDCIHSEQKVAVKYNYWDYINGFNKALLYENANNKHSWFIKICGNIFGRHIPNWFCKWRILYSPSVKILPESYKKLYSEWVDISPKIIILQDDNIFFEGMSIMYFFIEFSIPWIMKWSGKLIPLPMDSHVYKGHFIPSSGVNYYRRTRKERFMVKKMNIL
;
A
#
# COMPACT_ATOMS: atom_id res chain seq x y z
N MET A 1 7.28 11.44 8.63
CA MET A 1 6.64 10.56 9.63
C MET A 1 7.63 9.44 10.00
N HIS A 2 7.83 9.10 11.29
CA HIS A 2 8.88 8.15 11.73
C HIS A 2 8.95 6.81 10.93
N TYR A 3 7.78 6.24 10.61
CA TYR A 3 7.66 4.99 9.87
C TYR A 3 8.06 5.07 8.38
N GLU A 4 7.83 6.20 7.72
CA GLU A 4 8.25 6.42 6.32
C GLU A 4 9.77 6.44 6.20
N ILE A 5 10.46 6.91 7.23
CA ILE A 5 11.93 7.01 7.28
C ILE A 5 12.53 5.61 7.30
N ILE A 6 11.99 4.70 8.12
CA ILE A 6 12.42 3.29 8.16
C ILE A 6 12.29 2.66 6.77
N LEU A 7 11.12 2.81 6.14
CA LEU A 7 10.85 2.26 4.81
C LEU A 7 11.71 2.88 3.69
N SER A 8 12.08 4.15 3.84
CA SER A 8 12.99 4.83 2.92
C SER A 8 14.44 4.39 3.13
N ALA A 9 14.86 4.22 4.39
CA ALA A 9 16.22 3.80 4.77
C ALA A 9 16.53 2.39 4.27
N THR A 10 15.56 1.47 4.34
CA THR A 10 15.68 0.12 3.77
C THR A 10 15.53 0.07 2.25
N ARG A 11 15.30 1.23 1.59
CA ARG A 11 15.02 1.36 0.15
C ARG A 11 13.79 0.57 -0.31
N SER A 12 12.94 0.17 0.62
CA SER A 12 11.70 -0.55 0.33
C SER A 12 10.64 0.35 -0.27
N CYS A 13 10.57 1.61 0.16
CA CYS A 13 9.59 2.57 -0.35
C CYS A 13 10.20 3.94 -0.65
N GLU A 14 9.61 4.63 -1.62
CA GLU A 14 9.85 6.05 -1.88
C GLU A 14 8.56 6.83 -1.59
N PHE A 15 8.69 7.90 -0.82
CA PHE A 15 7.58 8.78 -0.44
C PHE A 15 7.74 10.15 -1.09
N GLN A 16 6.62 10.70 -1.57
CA GLN A 16 6.56 12.07 -2.06
C GLN A 16 5.27 12.73 -1.57
N HIS A 17 5.40 13.84 -0.86
CA HIS A 17 4.26 14.56 -0.30
C HIS A 17 3.95 15.83 -1.09
N PHE A 18 2.67 16.08 -1.31
CA PHE A 18 2.20 17.23 -2.08
C PHE A 18 1.31 18.11 -1.22
N TYR A 19 1.58 19.41 -1.29
CA TYR A 19 0.88 20.42 -0.51
C TYR A 19 -0.20 21.13 -1.32
N PRO A 20 -1.26 21.63 -0.68
CA PRO A 20 -2.15 22.61 -1.29
C PRO A 20 -1.38 23.85 -1.71
N ALA A 21 -1.84 24.54 -2.77
CA ALA A 21 -1.21 25.78 -3.26
C ALA A 21 -1.08 26.86 -2.17
N ASN A 22 -1.98 26.84 -1.18
CA ASN A 22 -2.14 27.92 -0.22
C ASN A 22 -1.41 27.67 1.12
N THR A 23 -0.91 26.45 1.38
CA THR A 23 -0.27 26.10 2.66
C THR A 23 0.75 24.98 2.52
N LYS A 24 1.93 25.12 3.14
CA LYS A 24 2.94 24.03 3.24
C LYS A 24 2.87 23.23 4.55
N ARG A 25 1.76 23.30 5.29
CA ARG A 25 1.64 22.68 6.63
C ARG A 25 1.00 21.30 6.63
N VAL A 26 0.19 21.00 5.62
CA VAL A 26 -0.65 19.79 5.58
C VAL A 26 -0.55 19.16 4.20
N TYR A 27 -0.39 17.84 4.15
CA TYR A 27 -0.37 17.12 2.88
C TYR A 27 -1.79 17.02 2.31
N ASN A 28 -1.95 17.37 1.04
CA ASN A 28 -3.18 17.17 0.30
C ASN A 28 -3.28 15.74 -0.24
N PHE A 29 -2.17 15.26 -0.81
CA PHE A 29 -2.02 13.87 -1.19
C PHE A 29 -0.55 13.46 -1.05
N SER A 30 -0.31 12.16 -1.01
CA SER A 30 1.04 11.60 -0.89
C SER A 30 1.18 10.39 -1.78
N LYS A 31 2.38 10.18 -2.29
CA LYS A 31 2.75 9.06 -3.15
C LYS A 31 3.60 8.11 -2.34
N MET A 32 3.28 6.82 -2.40
CA MET A 32 4.10 5.71 -1.90
C MET A 32 4.42 4.78 -3.07
N ILE A 33 5.70 4.66 -3.40
CA ILE A 33 6.18 3.70 -4.41
C ILE A 33 6.90 2.58 -3.67
N ILE A 34 6.33 1.39 -3.69
CA ILE A 34 6.92 0.20 -3.08
C ILE A 34 7.86 -0.44 -4.10
N LYS A 35 9.16 -0.39 -3.79
CA LYS A 35 10.25 -0.87 -4.65
C LYS A 35 10.81 -2.21 -4.20
N ASN A 36 10.77 -2.51 -2.92
CA ASN A 36 11.31 -3.78 -2.41
C ASN A 36 10.56 -4.21 -1.15
N ILE A 37 10.49 -5.51 -0.91
CA ILE A 37 9.93 -6.09 0.31
C ILE A 37 10.95 -7.07 0.87
N LEU A 38 11.52 -6.74 2.02
CA LEU A 38 12.49 -7.59 2.70
C LEU A 38 11.79 -8.75 3.42
N ALA A 39 12.22 -9.97 3.13
CA ALA A 39 11.93 -11.15 3.93
C ALA A 39 12.77 -11.17 5.22
N PRO A 40 12.36 -11.92 6.26
CA PRO A 40 13.11 -11.99 7.52
C PRO A 40 14.58 -12.39 7.33
N GLU A 41 14.83 -13.28 6.37
CA GLU A 41 16.15 -13.82 6.03
C GLU A 41 17.06 -12.75 5.39
N GLU A 42 16.46 -11.73 4.77
CA GLU A 42 17.15 -10.62 4.13
C GLU A 42 17.47 -9.48 5.11
N TRP A 43 16.94 -9.54 6.34
CA TRP A 43 17.19 -8.53 7.38
C TRP A 43 18.59 -8.66 7.99
N GLY A 44 19.16 -9.88 7.98
CA GLY A 44 20.47 -10.20 8.55
C GLY A 44 20.42 -11.52 9.34
N MET A 45 21.37 -11.71 10.27
CA MET A 45 21.45 -12.93 11.08
C MET A 45 20.26 -13.13 12.03
N SER A 46 19.52 -12.06 12.34
CA SER A 46 18.34 -12.11 13.20
C SER A 46 17.38 -10.96 12.85
N PRO A 47 16.05 -11.19 12.86
CA PRO A 47 15.04 -10.13 12.75
C PRO A 47 15.12 -9.09 13.89
N LEU A 48 15.76 -9.44 15.02
CA LEU A 48 15.99 -8.53 16.15
C LEU A 48 17.21 -7.64 15.98
N LYS A 49 18.02 -7.87 14.93
CA LYS A 49 19.17 -7.01 14.64
C LYS A 49 18.68 -5.58 14.42
N GLU A 50 19.18 -4.67 15.25
CA GLU A 50 18.95 -3.24 15.10
C GLU A 50 19.78 -2.70 13.92
N MET A 51 19.14 -1.83 13.16
CA MET A 51 19.77 -0.97 12.16
C MET A 51 19.54 0.49 12.55
N ASP A 52 20.45 1.35 12.11
CA ASP A 52 20.36 2.78 12.39
C ASP A 52 19.97 3.54 11.12
N CYS A 53 19.09 4.53 11.28
CA CYS A 53 18.86 5.56 10.28
C CYS A 53 18.83 6.94 10.93
N ILE A 54 19.02 7.99 10.13
CA ILE A 54 18.94 9.37 10.60
C ILE A 54 17.53 9.88 10.33
N HIS A 55 16.84 10.35 11.36
CA HIS A 55 15.57 11.03 11.19
C HIS A 55 15.78 12.34 10.40
N SER A 56 15.17 12.45 9.21
CA SER A 56 15.43 13.56 8.28
C SER A 56 15.16 14.94 8.89
N GLU A 57 14.08 15.08 9.66
CA GLU A 57 13.68 16.33 10.34
C GLU A 57 14.43 16.58 11.65
N GLN A 58 14.42 15.61 12.58
CA GLN A 58 15.00 15.77 13.92
C GLN A 58 16.53 15.67 13.94
N LYS A 59 17.15 15.13 12.87
CA LYS A 59 18.59 14.86 12.77
C LYS A 59 19.14 13.94 13.88
N VAL A 60 18.28 13.12 14.48
CA VAL A 60 18.63 12.15 15.53
C VAL A 60 18.73 10.75 14.93
N ALA A 61 19.66 9.95 15.44
CA ALA A 61 19.77 8.54 15.10
C ALA A 61 18.58 7.77 15.68
N VAL A 62 17.92 7.00 14.82
CA VAL A 62 16.79 6.14 15.15
C VAL A 62 17.22 4.71 14.90
N LYS A 63 17.04 3.88 15.92
CA LYS A 63 17.20 2.43 15.82
C LYS A 63 15.89 1.79 15.43
N TYR A 64 15.96 0.75 14.60
CA TYR A 64 14.80 -0.03 14.19
C TYR A 64 15.21 -1.47 13.88
N ASN A 65 14.27 -2.40 14.07
CA ASN A 65 14.44 -3.82 13.71
C ASN A 65 13.43 -4.25 12.65
N TYR A 66 13.37 -5.54 12.33
CA TYR A 66 12.49 -6.07 11.29
C TYR A 66 11.00 -5.87 11.60
N TRP A 67 10.62 -5.94 12.88
CA TRP A 67 9.25 -5.72 13.32
C TRP A 67 8.85 -4.25 13.17
N ASP A 68 9.78 -3.32 13.42
CA ASP A 68 9.56 -1.90 13.16
C ASP A 68 9.40 -1.61 11.66
N TYR A 69 10.12 -2.35 10.81
CA TYR A 69 9.96 -2.30 9.37
C TYR A 69 8.57 -2.78 8.91
N ILE A 70 8.09 -3.91 9.44
CA ILE A 70 6.71 -4.38 9.19
C ILE A 70 5.69 -3.34 9.70
N ASN A 71 5.91 -2.81 10.90
CA ASN A 71 5.08 -1.73 11.45
C ASN A 71 5.12 -0.49 10.57
N GLY A 72 6.24 -0.24 9.90
CA GLY A 72 6.40 0.80 8.90
C GLY A 72 5.32 0.73 7.83
N PHE A 73 5.13 -0.44 7.23
CA PHE A 73 4.07 -0.67 6.23
C PHE A 73 2.67 -0.48 6.79
N ASN A 74 2.40 -0.99 8.00
CA ASN A 74 1.08 -0.89 8.63
C ASN A 74 0.73 0.56 9.02
N LYS A 75 1.72 1.39 9.35
CA LYS A 75 1.51 2.70 9.96
C LYS A 75 1.79 3.88 9.05
N ALA A 76 2.62 3.74 8.01
CA ALA A 76 2.93 4.83 7.09
C ALA A 76 1.66 5.39 6.42
N LEU A 77 0.75 4.49 6.02
CA LEU A 77 -0.50 4.87 5.37
C LEU A 77 -1.56 5.47 6.32
N LEU A 78 -1.32 5.50 7.63
CA LEU A 78 -2.27 6.04 8.61
C LEU A 78 -2.30 7.56 8.67
N TYR A 79 -1.40 8.26 7.97
CA TYR A 79 -1.53 9.72 7.86
C TYR A 79 -2.86 10.06 7.20
N GLU A 80 -3.61 10.91 7.89
CA GLU A 80 -4.79 11.60 7.39
C GLU A 80 -4.68 13.05 7.86
N ASN A 81 -5.13 13.98 7.02
CA ASN A 81 -5.12 15.38 7.43
C ASN A 81 -6.32 15.72 8.31
N ALA A 82 -6.24 16.81 9.07
CA ALA A 82 -7.33 17.25 9.94
C ALA A 82 -8.68 17.45 9.23
N ASN A 83 -8.68 17.55 7.91
CA ASN A 83 -9.88 17.74 7.09
C ASN A 83 -10.41 16.43 6.49
N ASN A 84 -9.81 15.27 6.76
CA ASN A 84 -10.14 13.97 6.15
C ASN A 84 -10.16 14.01 4.61
N LYS A 85 -9.24 14.79 4.03
CA LYS A 85 -9.12 15.02 2.59
C LYS A 85 -7.84 14.43 2.00
N HIS A 86 -6.96 13.89 2.83
CA HIS A 86 -5.74 13.28 2.36
C HIS A 86 -6.05 12.06 1.49
N SER A 87 -5.17 11.79 0.55
CA SER A 87 -5.22 10.57 -0.23
C SER A 87 -3.82 10.08 -0.52
N TRP A 88 -3.69 8.77 -0.56
CA TRP A 88 -2.48 8.06 -0.88
C TRP A 88 -2.57 7.54 -2.31
N PHE A 89 -1.59 7.89 -3.14
CA PHE A 89 -1.33 7.22 -4.40
C PHE A 89 -0.29 6.13 -4.17
N ILE A 90 -0.64 4.89 -4.45
CA ILE A 90 0.21 3.74 -4.17
C ILE A 90 0.54 3.05 -5.48
N LYS A 91 1.82 2.72 -5.66
CA LYS A 91 2.33 1.90 -6.78
C LYS A 91 3.27 0.85 -6.22
N ILE A 92 3.20 -0.36 -6.75
CA ILE A 92 4.18 -1.42 -6.49
C ILE A 92 4.99 -1.64 -7.77
N CYS A 93 6.31 -1.72 -7.65
CA CYS A 93 7.22 -1.98 -8.77
C CYS A 93 7.36 -3.49 -9.04
N GLY A 94 7.52 -3.85 -10.33
CA GLY A 94 7.58 -5.25 -10.79
C GLY A 94 8.79 -6.04 -10.32
N ASN A 95 9.85 -5.37 -9.87
CA ASN A 95 11.06 -6.00 -9.33
C ASN A 95 10.79 -6.85 -8.06
N ILE A 96 9.63 -6.67 -7.41
CA ILE A 96 9.22 -7.47 -6.25
C ILE A 96 8.85 -8.92 -6.65
N PHE A 97 8.48 -9.19 -7.91
CA PHE A 97 8.11 -10.55 -8.34
C PHE A 97 9.25 -11.50 -8.60
N GLY A 98 10.49 -11.01 -8.67
CA GLY A 98 11.65 -11.89 -8.78
C GLY A 98 12.05 -12.55 -7.46
N ARG A 99 11.30 -12.32 -6.37
CA ARG A 99 11.68 -12.70 -5.00
C ARG A 99 10.51 -13.36 -4.28
N HIS A 100 10.84 -14.10 -3.22
CA HIS A 100 9.85 -14.62 -2.29
C HIS A 100 9.16 -13.46 -1.55
N ILE A 101 7.83 -13.36 -1.66
CA ILE A 101 7.04 -12.33 -0.98
C ILE A 101 6.64 -12.83 0.41
N PRO A 102 7.01 -12.13 1.50
CA PRO A 102 6.66 -12.55 2.85
C PRO A 102 5.15 -12.60 3.11
N ASN A 103 4.71 -13.60 3.87
CA ASN A 103 3.30 -13.79 4.23
C ASN A 103 2.65 -12.57 4.90
N TRP A 104 3.39 -11.81 5.70
CA TRP A 104 2.86 -10.59 6.32
C TRP A 104 2.52 -9.52 5.28
N PHE A 105 3.26 -9.45 4.17
CA PHE A 105 2.98 -8.49 3.10
C PHE A 105 1.75 -8.93 2.30
N CYS A 106 1.60 -10.24 2.08
CA CYS A 106 0.38 -10.81 1.51
C CYS A 106 -0.86 -10.46 2.36
N LYS A 107 -0.75 -10.47 3.69
CA LYS A 107 -1.84 -10.04 4.61
C LYS A 107 -2.06 -8.53 4.58
N TRP A 108 -0.99 -7.73 4.62
CA TRP A 108 -1.05 -6.27 4.48
C TRP A 108 -1.83 -5.88 3.22
N ARG A 109 -1.58 -6.57 2.10
CA ARG A 109 -2.32 -6.35 0.85
C ARG A 109 -3.84 -6.45 1.05
N ILE A 110 -4.35 -7.39 1.84
CA ILE A 110 -5.81 -7.59 1.98
C ILE A 110 -6.49 -6.32 2.51
N LEU A 111 -5.77 -5.55 3.34
CA LEU A 111 -6.26 -4.31 3.93
C LEU A 111 -6.09 -3.09 3.01
N TYR A 112 -4.99 -3.01 2.26
CA TYR A 112 -4.59 -1.78 1.55
C TYR A 112 -4.60 -1.89 0.01
N SER A 113 -4.72 -3.10 -0.53
CA SER A 113 -4.72 -3.37 -1.98
C SER A 113 -6.07 -3.02 -2.61
N PRO A 114 -6.07 -2.61 -3.89
CA PRO A 114 -7.30 -2.33 -4.62
C PRO A 114 -8.09 -3.61 -4.87
N SER A 115 -9.41 -3.46 -4.93
CA SER A 115 -10.32 -4.52 -5.35
C SER A 115 -10.50 -4.51 -6.88
N VAL A 116 -10.84 -5.65 -7.47
CA VAL A 116 -11.26 -5.74 -8.89
C VAL A 116 -12.41 -4.76 -9.19
N LYS A 117 -13.25 -4.44 -8.19
CA LYS A 117 -14.40 -3.52 -8.30
C LYS A 117 -14.02 -2.12 -8.78
N ILE A 118 -12.76 -1.71 -8.61
CA ILE A 118 -12.28 -0.36 -8.92
C ILE A 118 -11.85 -0.21 -10.37
N LEU A 119 -11.56 -1.34 -11.02
CA LEU A 119 -11.11 -1.34 -12.40
C LEU A 119 -12.25 -0.89 -13.31
N PRO A 120 -11.97 -0.10 -14.36
CA PRO A 120 -12.93 0.13 -15.44
C PRO A 120 -13.34 -1.20 -16.09
N GLU A 121 -14.52 -1.25 -16.69
CA GLU A 121 -15.08 -2.52 -17.22
C GLU A 121 -14.16 -3.22 -18.23
N SER A 122 -13.48 -2.45 -19.09
CA SER A 122 -12.48 -2.98 -20.02
C SER A 122 -11.32 -3.69 -19.31
N TYR A 123 -10.90 -3.17 -18.16
CA TYR A 123 -9.82 -3.76 -17.35
C TYR A 123 -10.31 -4.94 -16.52
N LYS A 124 -11.59 -4.99 -16.13
CA LYS A 124 -12.15 -6.18 -15.46
C LYS A 124 -12.18 -7.38 -16.39
N LYS A 125 -12.61 -7.17 -17.65
CA LYS A 125 -12.59 -8.20 -18.69
C LYS A 125 -11.16 -8.68 -18.97
N LEU A 126 -10.22 -7.75 -19.12
CA LEU A 126 -8.81 -8.08 -19.27
C LEU A 126 -8.28 -8.85 -18.05
N TYR A 127 -8.65 -8.46 -16.84
CA TYR A 127 -8.25 -9.15 -15.62
C TYR A 127 -8.78 -10.59 -15.59
N SER A 128 -10.06 -10.84 -15.91
CA SER A 128 -10.59 -12.20 -15.94
C SER A 128 -9.86 -13.09 -16.94
N GLU A 129 -9.64 -12.60 -18.16
CA GLU A 129 -8.91 -13.36 -19.19
C GLU A 129 -7.44 -13.59 -18.78
N TRP A 130 -6.79 -12.57 -18.21
CA TRP A 130 -5.40 -12.65 -17.77
C TRP A 130 -5.20 -13.65 -16.63
N VAL A 131 -6.16 -13.77 -15.70
CA VAL A 131 -6.06 -14.74 -14.59
C VAL A 131 -5.94 -16.17 -15.09
N ASP A 132 -6.68 -16.52 -16.15
CA ASP A 132 -6.74 -17.88 -16.67
C ASP A 132 -5.49 -18.26 -17.50
N ILE A 133 -4.81 -17.28 -18.08
CA ILE A 133 -3.66 -17.52 -18.98
C ILE A 133 -2.30 -17.16 -18.36
N SER A 134 -2.27 -16.48 -17.22
CA SER A 134 -1.03 -15.99 -16.62
C SER A 134 -0.20 -17.14 -16.05
N PRO A 135 1.01 -17.41 -16.57
CA PRO A 135 1.83 -18.52 -16.08
C PRO A 135 2.17 -18.39 -14.59
N LYS A 136 2.37 -17.15 -14.11
CA LYS A 136 2.64 -16.88 -12.70
C LYS A 136 1.46 -17.27 -11.81
N ILE A 137 0.23 -17.03 -12.28
CA ILE A 137 -0.97 -17.36 -11.52
C ILE A 137 -1.21 -18.87 -11.54
N ILE A 138 -1.05 -19.51 -12.70
CA ILE A 138 -1.20 -20.96 -12.84
C ILE A 138 -0.24 -21.69 -11.90
N ILE A 139 1.05 -21.34 -11.89
CA ILE A 139 2.04 -21.95 -10.97
C ILE A 139 1.63 -21.77 -9.50
N LEU A 140 1.20 -20.57 -9.11
CA LEU A 140 0.77 -20.31 -7.72
C LEU A 140 -0.48 -21.10 -7.33
N GLN A 141 -1.37 -21.39 -8.28
CA GLN A 141 -2.55 -22.23 -8.08
C GLN A 141 -2.17 -23.71 -7.94
N ASP A 142 -1.29 -24.20 -8.81
CA ASP A 142 -0.79 -25.57 -8.80
C ASP A 142 -0.04 -25.90 -7.49
N ASP A 143 0.75 -24.95 -7.00
CA ASP A 143 1.49 -25.07 -5.73
C ASP A 143 0.58 -24.94 -4.48
N ASN A 144 -0.72 -24.68 -4.66
CA ASN A 144 -1.69 -24.40 -3.58
C ASN A 144 -1.25 -23.24 -2.65
N ILE A 145 -0.50 -22.29 -3.19
CA ILE A 145 -0.07 -21.04 -2.52
C ILE A 145 -1.06 -19.90 -2.84
N PHE A 146 -2.11 -20.18 -3.61
CA PHE A 146 -3.06 -19.20 -4.08
C PHE A 146 -4.01 -18.70 -2.97
N PHE A 147 -3.88 -17.43 -2.58
CA PHE A 147 -4.80 -16.75 -1.67
C PHE A 147 -5.73 -15.80 -2.42
N GLU A 148 -6.97 -15.65 -1.95
CA GLU A 148 -7.97 -14.76 -2.54
C GLU A 148 -7.42 -13.32 -2.72
N GLY A 149 -7.39 -12.84 -3.97
CA GLY A 149 -6.87 -11.51 -4.31
C GLY A 149 -5.35 -11.42 -4.54
N MET A 150 -4.63 -12.54 -4.66
CA MET A 150 -3.23 -12.53 -5.12
C MET A 150 -3.17 -12.13 -6.59
N SER A 151 -4.04 -12.71 -7.41
CA SER A 151 -4.19 -12.39 -8.82
C SER A 151 -4.36 -10.89 -9.09
N ILE A 152 -5.20 -10.18 -8.33
CA ILE A 152 -5.38 -8.74 -8.54
C ILE A 152 -4.13 -7.94 -8.20
N MET A 153 -3.38 -8.32 -7.16
CA MET A 153 -2.10 -7.69 -6.86
C MET A 153 -1.09 -7.95 -7.98
N TYR A 154 -1.00 -9.20 -8.46
CA TYR A 154 -0.16 -9.55 -9.59
C TYR A 154 -0.52 -8.80 -10.87
N PHE A 155 -1.81 -8.65 -11.15
CA PHE A 155 -2.30 -7.84 -12.25
C PHE A 155 -1.86 -6.37 -12.11
N PHE A 156 -2.06 -5.75 -10.95
CA PHE A 156 -1.69 -4.35 -10.73
C PHE A 156 -0.18 -4.11 -10.89
N ILE A 157 0.65 -5.06 -10.48
CA ILE A 157 2.10 -4.93 -10.59
C ILE A 157 2.57 -5.20 -12.03
N GLU A 158 2.10 -6.28 -12.66
CA GLU A 158 2.45 -6.67 -14.03
C GLU A 158 2.15 -5.53 -15.02
N PHE A 159 0.97 -4.93 -14.90
CA PHE A 159 0.54 -3.82 -15.74
C PHE A 159 0.91 -2.44 -15.16
N SER A 160 1.72 -2.39 -14.08
CA SER A 160 2.16 -1.16 -13.42
C SER A 160 1.03 -0.18 -13.08
N ILE A 161 -0.14 -0.71 -12.71
CA ILE A 161 -1.35 0.03 -12.37
C ILE A 161 -1.21 0.57 -10.94
N PRO A 162 -1.22 1.89 -10.74
CA PRO A 162 -1.30 2.48 -9.41
C PRO A 162 -2.76 2.55 -8.94
N TRP A 163 -2.96 2.68 -7.63
CA TRP A 163 -4.28 2.94 -7.06
C TRP A 163 -4.26 4.10 -6.07
N ILE A 164 -5.45 4.62 -5.80
CA ILE A 164 -5.66 5.67 -4.81
C ILE A 164 -6.36 5.06 -3.61
N MET A 165 -5.78 5.25 -2.44
CA MET A 165 -6.37 4.92 -1.15
C MET A 165 -6.73 6.24 -0.44
N LYS A 166 -7.91 6.28 0.16
CA LYS A 166 -8.35 7.40 0.98
C LYS A 166 -9.13 6.87 2.17
N TRP A 167 -8.81 7.37 3.36
CA TRP A 167 -9.57 7.03 4.56
C TRP A 167 -10.97 7.65 4.47
N SER A 168 -11.98 6.88 4.88
CA SER A 168 -13.33 7.39 5.02
C SER A 168 -13.76 7.23 6.47
N GLY A 169 -14.11 8.34 7.13
CA GLY A 169 -14.51 8.35 8.54
C GLY A 169 -15.89 7.76 8.82
N LYS A 170 -16.44 6.92 7.94
CA LYS A 170 -17.70 6.25 8.19
C LYS A 170 -17.45 5.05 9.12
N LEU A 171 -17.74 5.26 10.41
CA LEU A 171 -17.90 4.17 11.36
C LEU A 171 -19.04 3.28 10.86
N ILE A 172 -18.74 2.04 10.52
CA ILE A 172 -19.76 1.02 10.31
C ILE A 172 -20.05 0.47 11.72
N PRO A 173 -21.28 0.58 12.24
CA PRO A 173 -21.63 -0.09 13.48
C PRO A 173 -21.37 -1.58 13.30
N LEU A 174 -20.52 -2.17 14.15
CA LEU A 174 -20.41 -3.63 14.21
C LEU A 174 -21.77 -4.19 14.68
N PRO A 175 -22.28 -5.29 14.10
CA PRO A 175 -23.42 -5.98 14.67
C PRO A 175 -23.08 -6.32 16.12
N MET A 176 -23.87 -5.82 17.06
CA MET A 176 -23.76 -6.20 18.46
C MET A 176 -24.25 -7.64 18.58
N ASP A 177 -23.32 -8.60 18.57
CA ASP A 177 -23.52 -9.86 19.27
C ASP A 177 -22.19 -10.48 19.70
N SER A 178 -22.17 -10.89 20.98
CA SER A 178 -21.18 -11.66 21.72
C SER A 178 -19.89 -10.95 22.17
N HIS A 179 -19.88 -10.71 23.49
CA HIS A 179 -18.76 -10.36 24.35
C HIS A 179 -17.46 -11.11 24.02
N VAL A 180 -16.49 -10.45 23.39
CA VAL A 180 -15.02 -10.52 23.63
C VAL A 180 -14.40 -9.43 22.72
N TYR A 181 -13.30 -8.81 23.18
CA TYR A 181 -12.43 -7.79 22.53
C TYR A 181 -12.57 -6.36 23.06
N LYS A 182 -11.78 -6.08 24.10
CA LYS A 182 -11.30 -4.74 24.42
C LYS A 182 -10.33 -4.29 23.31
N GLY A 183 -10.65 -3.17 22.67
CA GLY A 183 -9.69 -2.21 22.14
C GLY A 183 -8.77 -2.69 21.01
N HIS A 184 -9.32 -3.20 19.91
CA HIS A 184 -8.61 -3.21 18.62
C HIS A 184 -9.46 -2.45 17.60
N PHE A 185 -8.93 -1.33 17.12
CA PHE A 185 -9.43 -0.65 15.92
C PHE A 185 -9.22 -1.60 14.74
N ILE A 186 -10.27 -2.28 14.30
CA ILE A 186 -10.31 -2.91 12.99
C ILE A 186 -10.81 -1.82 12.04
N PRO A 187 -10.00 -1.32 11.08
CA PRO A 187 -10.47 -0.35 10.12
C PRO A 187 -11.60 -0.99 9.30
N SER A 188 -12.76 -0.34 9.26
CA SER A 188 -13.75 -0.64 8.23
C SER A 188 -13.07 -0.34 6.89
N SER A 189 -12.78 -1.38 6.11
CA SER A 189 -12.34 -1.26 4.71
C SER A 189 -13.50 -0.81 3.82
N GLY A 190 -14.12 0.33 4.17
CA GLY A 190 -14.98 1.10 3.29
C GLY A 190 -14.11 2.01 2.45
N VAL A 191 -13.38 1.44 1.49
CA VAL A 191 -12.72 2.23 0.45
C VAL A 191 -13.84 2.82 -0.43
N ASN A 192 -14.16 4.10 -0.23
CA ASN A 192 -15.11 4.80 -1.07
C ASN A 192 -14.42 5.20 -2.38
N TYR A 193 -14.80 4.56 -3.49
CA TYR A 193 -14.31 4.87 -4.83
C TYR A 193 -15.11 6.03 -5.43
N TYR A 194 -14.50 7.21 -5.49
CA TYR A 194 -15.11 8.38 -6.11
C TYR A 194 -15.08 8.29 -7.63
N ARG A 195 -16.24 8.56 -8.26
CA ARG A 195 -16.37 8.78 -9.71
C ARG A 195 -15.73 10.14 -10.06
N ARG A 196 -14.65 10.12 -10.86
CA ARG A 196 -13.82 11.29 -11.21
C ARG A 196 -14.64 12.49 -11.71
N THR A 197 -14.30 13.68 -11.22
CA THR A 197 -14.85 14.94 -11.74
C THR A 197 -13.96 15.52 -12.85
N ARG A 198 -14.55 16.39 -13.69
CA ARG A 198 -13.97 16.91 -14.95
C ARG A 198 -12.58 17.56 -14.80
N LYS A 199 -12.22 18.08 -13.61
CA LYS A 199 -10.92 18.69 -13.32
C LYS A 199 -9.75 17.69 -13.27
N GLU A 200 -10.00 16.44 -12.90
CA GLU A 200 -8.94 15.42 -12.73
C GLU A 200 -8.51 14.79 -14.06
N ARG A 201 -9.33 14.89 -15.12
CA ARG A 201 -8.96 14.43 -16.47
C ARG A 201 -7.80 15.23 -17.07
N PHE A 202 -7.62 16.47 -16.65
CA PHE A 202 -6.51 17.32 -17.12
C PHE A 202 -5.15 16.90 -16.54
N MET A 203 -5.11 16.33 -15.34
CA MET A 203 -3.83 15.91 -14.72
C MET A 203 -3.27 14.64 -15.36
N VAL A 204 -4.12 13.68 -15.75
CA VAL A 204 -3.68 12.45 -16.45
C VAL A 204 -3.08 12.78 -17.82
N LYS A 205 -3.63 13.77 -18.54
CA LYS A 205 -3.05 14.22 -19.82
C LYS A 205 -1.65 14.81 -19.69
N LYS A 206 -1.28 15.37 -18.53
CA LYS A 206 0.08 15.89 -18.28
C LYS A 206 1.07 14.81 -17.82
N MET A 207 0.60 13.69 -17.26
CA MET A 207 1.47 12.59 -16.81
C MET A 207 1.86 11.60 -17.92
N ASN A 208 1.20 11.63 -19.08
CA ASN A 208 1.55 10.80 -20.25
C ASN A 208 2.59 11.47 -21.19
N ILE A 209 3.29 12.52 -20.75
CA ILE A 209 4.31 13.23 -21.55
C ILE A 209 5.69 13.21 -20.83
N LEU A 210 5.93 12.26 -19.93
CA LEU A 210 7.26 12.02 -19.34
C LEU A 210 7.54 10.52 -19.24
#